data_AF-A0A7X9HRP2-F1
#
_entry.id   AF-A0A7X9HRP2-F1
#
_cell.length_a   1.000
_cell.length_b   1.000
_cell.length_c   1.000
_cell.angle_alpha   90.00
_cell.angle_beta   90.00
_cell.angle_gamma   90.00
#
_symmetry.space_group_name_H-M   'P 1'
#
loop_
_entity.id
_entity.type
_entity.pdbx_description
1 polymer ?
#
loop_
_entity_poly.entity_id
_entity_poly.type
_entity_poly.pdbx_seq_one_letter_code
_entity_poly.pdbx_strand_id
1 'polypeptide(L)'
;MQQFVNRFKVIQLIILLAFITLQINAQIKFNPDTVKAQKFDTGKMWSFDYPPFDHFEKTYGFKPTQEWFDDVRLSALRIPGCTSSFVSADGLMMTNYHCAEGVVRRVQKEGEDLVNNGFFAKTLEEERKIPNYYTEQLIFVKDVTDEVQKAIAAGKTDEEKAKIKGEISKQLLDQYKNETGLNCQFISLFNGGKYSVYGYKRYDDIRLVFAPDYQAAFLGGDYDNFTYPRYNLDCAFLRAYENDQPVKSENFFKFSTEGIQPGEPIFTVGNPGSTQRLKAVSFLEYARDITYRNNSFLSDNYFNALETLKSLNPANKEIYERIRRQIGNGQKVFHQTYKGLNDPYLFARKIDFEKSLKARVNADKDLKEKYGSIWDNLAKTRAEMRKIGPKMAAYSLNQTFHARYFFIARDLVDMAKELKKPEAERAAKYSAAKLDSTLNAMYADNMDKLLENTKLGIQADYIRMNLGDDDPIVKKLFDNKKSKEAADYILSKSKLADKKSFLEFAKSGADKILSGEDPFVYFVLQTQDQIPELQKQAREITETE
;
A
#
# COMPACT_ATOMS: atom_id res chain seq x y z
N MET A 1 -6.49 -44.78 57.03
CA MET A 1 -6.91 -43.39 56.72
C MET A 1 -5.71 -42.42 56.65
N GLN A 2 -4.82 -42.39 57.65
CA GLN A 2 -3.69 -41.46 57.72
C GLN A 2 -2.62 -41.62 56.62
N GLN A 3 -2.33 -42.85 56.19
CA GLN A 3 -1.46 -43.10 55.02
C GLN A 3 -2.06 -42.59 53.70
N PHE A 4 -3.39 -42.58 53.57
CA PHE A 4 -4.08 -42.09 52.38
C PHE A 4 -4.01 -40.56 52.30
N VAL A 5 -4.18 -39.88 53.43
CA VAL A 5 -4.03 -38.42 53.55
C VAL A 5 -2.59 -37.98 53.26
N ASN A 6 -1.58 -38.73 53.71
CA ASN A 6 -0.18 -38.42 53.41
C ASN A 6 0.16 -38.60 51.92
N ARG A 7 -0.36 -39.66 51.27
CA ARG A 7 -0.18 -39.82 49.82
C ARG A 7 -0.87 -38.71 49.02
N PHE A 8 -2.04 -38.26 49.44
CA PHE A 8 -2.76 -37.17 48.79
C PHE A 8 -2.02 -35.82 48.92
N LYS A 9 -1.42 -35.53 50.08
CA LYS A 9 -0.60 -34.33 50.29
C LYS A 9 0.69 -34.34 49.47
N VAL A 10 1.34 -35.50 49.31
CA VAL A 10 2.53 -35.65 48.46
C VAL A 10 2.18 -35.44 46.98
N ILE A 11 1.06 -35.98 46.51
CA ILE A 11 0.57 -35.75 45.13
C ILE A 11 0.25 -34.27 44.91
N GLN A 12 -0.42 -33.61 45.86
CA GLN A 12 -0.67 -32.16 45.77
C GLN A 12 0.62 -31.33 45.75
N LEU A 13 1.62 -31.71 46.54
CA LEU A 13 2.93 -31.03 46.55
C LEU A 13 3.68 -31.22 45.23
N ILE A 14 3.63 -32.42 44.63
CA ILE A 14 4.23 -32.70 43.32
C ILE A 14 3.53 -31.92 42.21
N ILE A 15 2.19 -31.84 42.24
CA ILE A 15 1.42 -31.03 41.27
C ILE A 15 1.78 -29.55 41.44
N LEU A 16 1.85 -29.04 42.67
CA LEU A 16 2.22 -27.65 42.93
C LEU A 16 3.64 -27.33 42.44
N LEU A 17 4.61 -28.21 42.70
CA LEU A 17 6.00 -28.10 42.21
C LEU A 17 6.08 -28.20 40.68
N ALA A 18 5.26 -29.06 40.05
CA ALA A 18 5.16 -29.15 38.60
C ALA A 18 4.59 -27.85 37.99
N PHE A 19 3.57 -27.24 38.61
CA PHE A 19 3.05 -25.94 38.20
C PHE A 19 4.04 -24.80 38.39
N ILE A 20 4.82 -24.80 39.48
CA ILE A 20 5.86 -23.79 39.73
C ILE A 20 7.02 -23.95 38.72
N THR A 21 7.47 -25.17 38.44
CA THR A 21 8.54 -25.43 37.44
C THR A 21 8.08 -25.20 36.00
N LEU A 22 6.81 -25.43 35.68
CA LEU A 22 6.20 -25.04 34.40
C LEU A 22 6.07 -23.51 34.27
N GLN A 23 5.76 -22.79 35.35
CA GLN A 23 5.76 -21.31 35.36
C GLN A 23 7.18 -20.72 35.18
N ILE A 24 8.21 -21.36 35.76
CA ILE A 24 9.61 -20.93 35.62
C ILE A 24 10.13 -21.20 34.19
N ASN A 25 9.75 -22.32 33.57
CA ASN A 25 10.12 -22.62 32.17
C ASN A 25 9.23 -21.91 31.13
N ALA A 26 8.01 -21.48 31.48
CA ALA A 26 7.17 -20.65 30.62
C ALA A 26 7.68 -19.19 30.52
N GLN A 27 8.69 -18.82 31.31
CA GLN A 27 9.43 -17.56 31.20
C GLN A 27 10.84 -17.77 30.65
N ILE A 28 11.01 -18.52 29.55
CA ILE A 28 12.12 -18.19 28.66
C ILE A 28 11.85 -16.76 28.17
N LYS A 29 12.41 -15.78 28.87
CA LYS A 29 12.38 -14.39 28.43
C LYS A 29 13.01 -14.38 27.04
N PHE A 30 12.18 -14.11 26.03
CA PHE A 30 12.67 -13.93 24.67
C PHE A 30 13.82 -12.92 24.71
N ASN A 31 15.01 -13.38 24.33
CA ASN A 31 16.18 -12.52 24.26
C ASN A 31 16.42 -12.16 22.79
N PRO A 32 16.10 -10.92 22.34
CA PRO A 32 16.31 -10.51 20.96
C PRO A 32 17.77 -10.61 20.52
N ASP A 33 18.74 -10.53 21.43
CA ASP A 33 20.17 -10.56 21.08
C ASP A 33 20.66 -11.94 20.61
N THR A 34 19.90 -13.01 20.89
CA THR A 34 20.23 -14.37 20.41
C THR A 34 19.68 -14.65 19.01
N VAL A 35 18.80 -13.79 18.50
CA VAL A 35 18.18 -13.95 17.19
C VAL A 35 19.21 -13.66 16.10
N LYS A 36 19.23 -14.53 15.08
CA LYS A 36 20.12 -14.42 13.92
C LYS A 36 19.35 -14.16 12.64
N ALA A 37 19.86 -13.22 11.85
CA ALA A 37 19.41 -13.01 10.48
C ALA A 37 19.55 -14.30 9.69
N GLN A 38 18.57 -14.57 8.83
CA GLN A 38 18.62 -15.72 7.92
C GLN A 38 19.06 -15.27 6.54
N LYS A 39 19.59 -16.23 5.76
CA LYS A 39 20.19 -16.01 4.43
C LYS A 39 19.30 -15.21 3.46
N PHE A 40 17.98 -15.30 3.60
CA PHE A 40 17.02 -14.70 2.67
C PHE A 40 16.07 -13.68 3.33
N ASP A 41 16.51 -13.04 4.42
CA ASP A 41 15.72 -11.98 5.07
C ASP A 41 15.53 -10.76 4.17
N THR A 42 16.42 -10.60 3.18
CA THR A 42 16.33 -9.60 2.11
C THR A 42 15.60 -10.10 0.86
N GLY A 43 15.00 -11.29 0.90
CA GLY A 43 14.08 -11.80 -0.11
C GLY A 43 14.65 -12.85 -1.06
N LYS A 44 13.72 -13.44 -1.83
CA LYS A 44 13.91 -14.49 -2.84
C LYS A 44 13.27 -14.08 -4.17
N MET A 45 13.44 -12.81 -4.55
CA MET A 45 13.00 -12.30 -5.86
C MET A 45 14.24 -12.06 -6.70
N TRP A 46 14.44 -12.90 -7.71
CA TRP A 46 15.59 -12.86 -8.60
C TRP A 46 15.16 -12.38 -9.99
N SER A 47 16.03 -11.62 -10.63
CA SER A 47 15.81 -11.15 -12.00
C SER A 47 16.40 -12.14 -13.01
N PHE A 48 15.89 -12.12 -14.24
CA PHE A 48 16.34 -13.03 -15.31
C PHE A 48 17.78 -12.78 -15.77
N ASP A 49 18.31 -11.59 -15.53
CA ASP A 49 19.71 -11.24 -15.79
C ASP A 49 20.64 -11.54 -14.60
N TYR A 50 20.10 -12.05 -13.49
CA TYR A 50 20.87 -12.60 -12.38
C TYR A 50 20.18 -13.84 -11.78
N PRO A 51 20.02 -14.92 -12.57
CA PRO A 51 19.34 -16.13 -12.16
C PRO A 51 20.12 -16.88 -11.06
N PRO A 52 19.42 -17.45 -10.06
CA PRO A 52 20.06 -18.08 -8.90
C PRO A 52 20.41 -19.56 -9.13
N PHE A 53 21.11 -19.88 -10.23
CA PHE A 53 21.46 -21.27 -10.63
C PHE A 53 21.98 -22.12 -9.47
N ASP A 54 23.04 -21.62 -8.81
CA ASP A 54 23.68 -22.25 -7.66
C ASP A 54 22.73 -22.55 -6.51
N HIS A 55 21.78 -21.64 -6.24
CA HIS A 55 20.83 -21.82 -5.17
C HIS A 55 19.84 -22.91 -5.50
N PHE A 56 19.32 -22.94 -6.73
CA PHE A 56 18.34 -23.93 -7.16
C PHE A 56 18.93 -25.34 -7.10
N GLU A 57 20.17 -25.51 -7.57
CA GLU A 57 20.85 -26.80 -7.48
C GLU A 57 21.04 -27.23 -6.03
N LYS A 58 21.66 -26.38 -5.20
CA LYS A 58 22.01 -26.73 -3.82
C LYS A 58 20.79 -26.96 -2.92
N THR A 59 19.67 -26.32 -3.21
CA THR A 59 18.48 -26.31 -2.33
C THR A 59 17.40 -27.27 -2.79
N TYR A 60 17.23 -27.41 -4.10
CA TYR A 60 16.13 -28.18 -4.69
C TYR A 60 16.63 -29.35 -5.54
N GLY A 61 17.94 -29.50 -5.73
CA GLY A 61 18.50 -30.49 -6.66
C GLY A 61 18.17 -30.18 -8.13
N PHE A 62 17.68 -28.97 -8.42
CA PHE A 62 17.22 -28.56 -9.74
C PHE A 62 18.28 -27.70 -10.43
N LYS A 63 18.76 -28.15 -11.59
CA LYS A 63 19.74 -27.43 -12.42
C LYS A 63 19.06 -26.87 -13.67
N PRO A 64 18.42 -25.70 -13.62
CA PRO A 64 17.86 -25.09 -14.83
C PRO A 64 18.97 -24.73 -15.81
N THR A 65 18.69 -24.85 -17.12
CA THR A 65 19.56 -24.31 -18.16
C THR A 65 19.21 -22.84 -18.44
N GLN A 66 20.04 -22.16 -19.24
CA GLN A 66 19.70 -20.83 -19.74
C GLN A 66 18.47 -20.89 -20.65
N GLU A 67 18.33 -21.93 -21.50
CA GLU A 67 17.14 -22.08 -22.34
C GLU A 67 15.87 -22.21 -21.50
N TRP A 68 15.93 -22.89 -20.34
CA TRP A 68 14.80 -22.97 -19.43
C TRP A 68 14.41 -21.59 -18.87
N PHE A 69 15.38 -20.76 -18.47
CA PHE A 69 15.07 -19.40 -18.00
C PHE A 69 14.51 -18.51 -19.10
N ASP A 70 15.01 -18.66 -20.34
CA ASP A 70 14.48 -17.93 -21.49
C ASP A 70 13.06 -18.37 -21.82
N ASP A 71 12.76 -19.68 -21.79
CA ASP A 71 11.41 -20.19 -21.98
C ASP A 71 10.44 -19.67 -20.91
N VAL A 72 10.84 -19.70 -19.63
CA VAL A 72 10.04 -19.15 -18.53
C VAL A 72 9.81 -17.64 -18.69
N ARG A 73 10.85 -16.89 -19.05
CA ARG A 73 10.79 -15.44 -19.27
C ARG A 73 9.85 -15.08 -20.43
N LEU A 74 9.95 -15.80 -21.54
CA LEU A 74 9.16 -15.58 -22.75
C LEU A 74 7.71 -16.06 -22.58
N SER A 75 7.48 -17.08 -21.76
CA SER A 75 6.14 -17.56 -21.41
C SER A 75 5.40 -16.62 -20.45
N ALA A 76 6.12 -15.89 -19.59
CA ALA A 76 5.54 -14.95 -18.65
C ALA A 76 5.20 -13.59 -19.31
N LEU A 77 4.07 -13.02 -18.89
CA LEU A 77 3.52 -11.81 -19.47
C LEU A 77 3.22 -10.78 -18.37
N ARG A 78 3.36 -9.50 -18.71
CA ARG A 78 2.88 -8.38 -17.91
C ARG A 78 1.55 -7.90 -18.47
N ILE A 79 0.58 -7.73 -17.59
CA ILE A 79 -0.68 -7.01 -17.88
C ILE A 79 -0.76 -5.81 -16.92
N PRO A 80 -1.59 -4.78 -17.20
CA PRO A 80 -1.72 -3.64 -16.31
C PRO A 80 -2.01 -4.05 -14.86
N GLY A 81 -1.08 -3.76 -13.95
CA GLY A 81 -1.22 -4.02 -12.51
C GLY A 81 -1.04 -5.48 -12.07
N CYS A 82 -0.82 -6.42 -12.99
CA CYS A 82 -0.80 -7.85 -12.69
C CYS A 82 0.21 -8.63 -13.56
N THR A 83 0.30 -9.94 -13.31
CA THR A 83 1.05 -10.89 -14.14
C THR A 83 0.07 -11.81 -14.87
N SER A 84 0.46 -12.23 -16.08
CA SER A 84 -0.19 -13.28 -16.84
C SER A 84 0.88 -14.20 -17.45
N SER A 85 0.48 -15.20 -18.22
CA SER A 85 1.39 -16.07 -18.95
C SER A 85 0.70 -16.70 -20.15
N PHE A 86 1.46 -16.98 -21.21
CA PHE A 86 0.99 -17.87 -22.26
C PHE A 86 0.88 -19.30 -21.71
N VAL A 87 -0.25 -19.95 -22.01
CA VAL A 87 -0.58 -21.33 -21.62
C VAL A 87 -0.98 -22.19 -22.82
N SER A 88 -0.77 -21.69 -24.03
CA SER A 88 -0.94 -22.44 -25.28
C SER A 88 -0.08 -21.83 -26.39
N ALA A 89 0.16 -22.60 -27.45
CA ALA A 89 0.82 -22.11 -28.66
C ALA A 89 0.00 -21.05 -29.43
N ASP A 90 -1.31 -20.96 -29.18
CA ASP A 90 -2.24 -20.04 -29.88
C ASP A 90 -2.58 -18.80 -29.05
N GLY A 91 -1.62 -18.35 -28.23
CA GLY A 91 -1.71 -17.05 -27.55
C GLY A 91 -2.72 -17.00 -26.41
N LEU A 92 -3.30 -18.15 -26.00
CA LEU A 92 -4.12 -18.24 -24.79
C LEU A 92 -3.26 -17.85 -23.58
N MET A 93 -3.81 -16.96 -22.76
CA MET A 93 -3.19 -16.40 -21.58
C MET A 93 -3.98 -16.79 -20.34
N MET A 94 -3.28 -17.05 -19.22
CA MET A 94 -3.90 -17.26 -17.92
C MET A 94 -3.48 -16.15 -16.94
N THR A 95 -4.43 -15.64 -16.14
CA THR A 95 -4.19 -14.70 -15.04
C THR A 95 -5.22 -14.93 -13.93
N ASN A 96 -5.21 -14.12 -12.87
CA ASN A 96 -6.22 -14.16 -11.83
C ASN A 96 -7.51 -13.46 -12.27
N TYR A 97 -8.66 -13.88 -11.74
CA TYR A 97 -9.93 -13.19 -11.98
C TYR A 97 -9.88 -11.77 -11.44
N HIS A 98 -9.30 -11.50 -10.27
CA HIS A 98 -9.24 -10.14 -9.72
C HIS A 98 -8.42 -9.17 -10.60
N CYS A 99 -7.46 -9.70 -11.38
CA CYS A 99 -6.74 -8.94 -12.40
C CYS A 99 -7.61 -8.64 -13.64
N ALA A 100 -8.58 -9.50 -13.92
CA ALA A 100 -9.52 -9.42 -15.02
C ALA A 100 -10.89 -8.81 -14.64
N GLU A 101 -11.23 -8.63 -13.36
CA GLU A 101 -12.58 -8.23 -12.93
C GLU A 101 -13.03 -6.91 -13.60
N GLY A 102 -12.13 -5.92 -13.61
CA GLY A 102 -12.38 -4.65 -14.30
C GLY A 102 -12.51 -4.80 -15.81
N VAL A 103 -11.92 -5.84 -16.43
CA VAL A 103 -12.07 -6.14 -17.86
C VAL A 103 -13.40 -6.83 -18.14
N VAL A 104 -13.84 -7.77 -17.29
CA VAL A 104 -15.13 -8.46 -17.38
C VAL A 104 -16.28 -7.45 -17.42
N ARG A 105 -16.24 -6.46 -16.51
CA ARG A 105 -17.23 -5.36 -16.50
C ARG A 105 -17.20 -4.50 -17.77
N ARG A 106 -16.02 -4.27 -18.35
CA ARG A 106 -15.85 -3.41 -19.54
C ARG A 106 -16.31 -4.06 -20.84
N VAL A 107 -16.30 -5.39 -20.93
CA VAL A 107 -16.70 -6.13 -22.14
C VAL A 107 -18.13 -6.67 -22.09
N GLN A 108 -18.86 -6.38 -21.02
CA GLN A 108 -20.27 -6.70 -20.87
C GLN A 108 -21.10 -5.96 -21.92
N LYS A 109 -22.02 -6.67 -22.59
CA LYS A 109 -22.98 -6.08 -23.53
C LYS A 109 -24.26 -5.68 -22.78
N GLU A 110 -25.09 -4.87 -23.43
CA GLU A 110 -26.39 -4.49 -22.88
C GLU A 110 -27.23 -5.74 -22.53
N GLY A 111 -27.81 -5.74 -21.33
CA GLY A 111 -28.64 -6.85 -20.83
C GLY A 111 -27.88 -8.03 -20.21
N GLU A 112 -26.55 -8.04 -20.26
CA GLU A 112 -25.74 -9.10 -19.63
C GLU A 112 -25.31 -8.74 -18.21
N ASP A 113 -24.93 -9.75 -17.44
CA ASP A 113 -24.26 -9.61 -16.14
C ASP A 113 -23.13 -10.65 -16.05
N LEU A 114 -21.99 -10.33 -16.64
CA LEU A 114 -20.85 -11.26 -16.71
C LEU A 114 -20.18 -11.45 -15.35
N VAL A 115 -20.35 -10.49 -14.43
CA VAL A 115 -19.79 -10.58 -13.09
C VAL A 115 -20.51 -11.67 -12.30
N ASN A 116 -21.84 -11.72 -12.37
CA ASN A 116 -22.61 -12.71 -11.63
C ASN A 116 -22.79 -14.05 -12.37
N ASN A 117 -22.69 -14.06 -13.71
CA ASN A 117 -22.92 -15.27 -14.50
C ASN A 117 -21.64 -15.89 -15.09
N GLY A 118 -20.50 -15.21 -14.98
CA GLY A 118 -19.26 -15.60 -15.66
C GLY A 118 -19.33 -15.38 -17.18
N PHE A 119 -18.27 -15.83 -17.87
CA PHE A 119 -18.12 -15.75 -19.31
C PHE A 119 -17.28 -16.93 -19.83
N PHE A 120 -17.68 -17.51 -20.95
CA PHE A 120 -16.93 -18.55 -21.66
C PHE A 120 -17.19 -18.45 -23.17
N ALA A 121 -16.15 -18.16 -23.94
CA ALA A 121 -16.17 -18.18 -25.40
C ALA A 121 -15.90 -19.62 -25.89
N LYS A 122 -16.86 -20.21 -26.61
CA LYS A 122 -16.71 -21.57 -27.16
C LYS A 122 -15.85 -21.60 -28.43
N THR A 123 -15.77 -20.47 -29.13
CA THR A 123 -15.09 -20.28 -30.41
C THR A 123 -14.27 -19.00 -30.38
N LEU A 124 -13.32 -18.83 -31.31
CA LEU A 124 -12.47 -17.63 -31.38
C LEU A 124 -13.30 -16.37 -31.69
N GLU A 125 -14.38 -16.53 -32.45
CA GLU A 125 -15.30 -15.47 -32.85
C GLU A 125 -16.16 -14.95 -31.67
N GLU A 126 -16.35 -15.78 -30.64
CA GLU A 126 -17.07 -15.41 -29.42
C GLU A 126 -16.19 -14.62 -28.43
N GLU A 127 -14.86 -14.64 -28.59
CA GLU A 127 -13.93 -13.94 -27.70
C GLU A 127 -14.14 -12.41 -27.78
N ARG A 128 -14.12 -11.74 -26.63
CA ARG A 128 -14.46 -10.31 -26.56
C ARG A 128 -13.23 -9.44 -26.46
N LYS A 129 -12.96 -8.65 -27.51
CA LYS A 129 -11.90 -7.65 -27.50
C LYS A 129 -12.09 -6.66 -26.34
N ILE A 130 -11.02 -6.47 -25.57
CA ILE A 130 -11.01 -5.59 -24.40
C ILE A 130 -10.53 -4.21 -24.86
N PRO A 131 -11.35 -3.16 -24.77
CA PRO A 131 -10.94 -1.81 -25.16
C PRO A 131 -9.78 -1.28 -24.32
N ASN A 132 -8.79 -0.66 -24.97
CA ASN A 132 -7.64 0.00 -24.34
C ASN A 132 -6.91 -0.92 -23.34
N TYR A 133 -6.62 -2.15 -23.75
CA TYR A 133 -5.92 -3.14 -22.96
C TYR A 133 -4.75 -3.71 -23.73
N TYR A 134 -3.77 -4.27 -23.02
CA TYR A 134 -2.55 -4.76 -23.63
C TYR A 134 -1.89 -5.81 -22.75
N THR A 135 -1.00 -6.59 -23.35
CA THR A 135 -0.02 -7.39 -22.62
C THR A 135 1.37 -7.15 -23.17
N GLU A 136 2.37 -7.32 -22.32
CA GLU A 136 3.77 -7.13 -22.67
C GLU A 136 4.58 -8.38 -22.33
N GLN A 137 5.34 -8.86 -23.31
CA GLN A 137 6.24 -9.99 -23.21
C GLN A 137 7.68 -9.47 -23.10
N LEU A 138 8.42 -9.87 -22.08
CA LEU A 138 9.81 -9.44 -21.89
C LEU A 138 10.71 -10.18 -22.87
N ILE A 139 11.20 -9.51 -23.91
CA ILE A 139 12.01 -10.08 -25.00
C ILE A 139 13.50 -10.09 -24.68
N PHE A 140 14.01 -9.05 -24.01
CA PHE A 140 15.39 -9.05 -23.55
C PHE A 140 15.58 -8.18 -22.30
N VAL A 141 16.65 -8.48 -21.56
CA VAL A 141 17.20 -7.64 -20.50
C VAL A 141 18.65 -7.35 -20.83
N LYS A 142 19.01 -6.08 -20.88
CA LYS A 142 20.36 -5.62 -21.21
C LYS A 142 20.95 -4.82 -20.05
N ASP A 143 22.05 -5.32 -19.48
CA ASP A 143 22.82 -4.55 -18.50
C ASP A 143 23.52 -3.37 -19.18
N VAL A 144 23.30 -2.17 -18.64
CA VAL A 144 23.89 -0.89 -19.09
C VAL A 144 24.58 -0.17 -17.94
N THR A 145 24.90 -0.88 -16.85
CA THR A 145 25.42 -0.29 -15.61
C THR A 145 26.70 0.48 -15.84
N ASP A 146 27.69 -0.12 -16.50
CA ASP A 146 29.00 0.52 -16.70
C ASP A 146 28.90 1.79 -17.56
N GLU A 147 28.06 1.76 -18.60
CA GLU A 147 27.82 2.91 -19.47
C GLU A 147 27.18 4.08 -18.71
N VAL A 148 26.14 3.79 -17.93
CA VAL A 148 25.44 4.78 -17.12
C VAL A 148 26.35 5.33 -16.01
N GLN A 149 27.08 4.47 -15.29
CA GLN A 149 27.98 4.89 -14.22
C GLN A 149 29.12 5.76 -14.77
N LYS A 150 29.67 5.41 -15.93
CA LYS A 150 30.69 6.21 -16.62
C LYS A 150 30.16 7.59 -17.02
N ALA A 151 28.93 7.68 -17.53
CA ALA A 151 28.30 8.95 -17.88
C ALA A 151 28.09 9.81 -16.62
N ILE A 152 27.49 9.24 -15.58
CA ILE A 152 27.20 9.93 -14.31
C ILE A 152 28.48 10.47 -13.66
N ALA A 153 29.60 9.75 -13.76
CA ALA A 153 30.88 10.19 -13.20
C ALA A 153 31.40 11.53 -13.75
N ALA A 154 30.87 12.02 -14.87
CA ALA A 154 31.20 13.35 -15.41
C ALA A 154 30.52 14.52 -14.66
N GLY A 155 29.44 14.25 -13.91
CA GLY A 155 28.73 15.25 -13.13
C GLY A 155 29.48 15.62 -11.85
N LYS A 156 29.59 16.93 -11.57
CA LYS A 156 30.31 17.45 -10.39
C LYS A 156 29.39 17.63 -9.19
N THR A 157 28.11 17.89 -9.43
CA THR A 157 27.06 17.98 -8.39
C THR A 157 26.04 16.84 -8.52
N ASP A 158 25.27 16.59 -7.48
CA ASP A 158 24.23 15.55 -7.52
C ASP A 158 23.10 15.90 -8.50
N GLU A 159 22.79 17.19 -8.66
CA GLU A 159 21.85 17.68 -9.67
C GLU A 159 22.37 17.43 -11.09
N GLU A 160 23.64 17.73 -11.36
CA GLU A 160 24.27 17.43 -12.65
C GLU A 160 24.28 15.92 -12.92
N LYS A 161 24.62 15.10 -11.93
CA LYS A 161 24.59 13.63 -12.04
C LYS A 161 23.19 13.12 -12.35
N ALA A 162 22.16 13.63 -11.69
CA ALA A 162 20.77 13.27 -11.93
C ALA A 162 20.33 13.67 -13.35
N LYS A 163 20.72 14.86 -13.80
CA LYS A 163 20.46 15.33 -15.17
C LYS A 163 21.14 14.44 -16.21
N ILE A 164 22.44 14.17 -16.06
CA ILE A 164 23.21 13.29 -16.96
C ILE A 164 22.59 11.88 -16.98
N LYS A 165 22.20 11.34 -15.83
CA LYS A 165 21.49 10.07 -15.75
C LYS A 165 20.21 10.10 -16.58
N GLY A 166 19.43 11.17 -16.51
CA GLY A 166 18.22 11.35 -17.33
C GLY A 166 18.53 11.35 -18.83
N GLU A 167 19.59 12.06 -19.24
CA GLU A 167 20.03 12.16 -20.63
C GLU A 167 20.51 10.81 -21.18
N ILE A 168 21.41 10.11 -20.48
CA ILE A 168 21.90 8.79 -20.92
C ILE A 168 20.78 7.74 -20.91
N SER A 169 19.86 7.79 -19.93
CA SER A 169 18.71 6.89 -19.90
C SER A 169 17.84 7.07 -21.14
N LYS A 170 17.58 8.32 -21.55
CA LYS A 170 16.81 8.61 -22.77
C LYS A 170 17.54 8.15 -24.03
N GLN A 171 18.84 8.44 -24.13
CA GLN A 171 19.66 8.00 -25.26
C GLN A 171 19.63 6.47 -25.43
N LEU A 172 19.84 5.74 -24.34
CA LEU A 172 19.79 4.27 -24.34
C LEU A 172 18.41 3.75 -24.76
N LEU A 173 17.34 4.35 -24.24
CA LEU A 173 15.97 3.99 -24.63
C LEU A 173 15.72 4.20 -26.13
N ASP A 174 16.12 5.37 -26.67
CA ASP A 174 15.96 5.68 -28.08
C ASP A 174 16.80 4.74 -28.95
N GLN A 175 18.03 4.43 -28.54
CA GLN A 175 18.90 3.47 -29.23
C GLN A 175 18.23 2.09 -29.33
N TYR A 176 17.91 1.44 -28.20
CA TYR A 176 17.35 0.09 -28.22
C TYR A 176 15.97 0.04 -28.88
N LYS A 177 15.17 1.10 -28.75
CA LYS A 177 13.89 1.21 -29.46
C LYS A 177 14.10 1.25 -30.98
N ASN A 178 15.07 2.03 -31.47
CA ASN A 178 15.35 2.12 -32.90
C ASN A 178 15.97 0.83 -33.46
N GLU A 179 16.81 0.15 -32.67
CA GLU A 179 17.43 -1.12 -33.06
C GLU A 179 16.45 -2.29 -33.11
N THR A 180 15.47 -2.33 -32.19
CA THR A 180 14.63 -3.52 -31.98
C THR A 180 13.15 -3.33 -32.33
N GLY A 181 12.68 -2.07 -32.40
CA GLY A 181 11.26 -1.75 -32.54
C GLY A 181 10.41 -2.05 -31.30
N LEU A 182 11.02 -2.49 -30.18
CA LEU A 182 10.32 -2.89 -28.96
C LEU A 182 9.99 -1.69 -28.06
N ASN A 183 9.05 -1.92 -27.13
CA ASN A 183 8.82 -0.98 -26.03
C ASN A 183 9.93 -1.13 -24.98
N CYS A 184 10.90 -0.21 -24.98
CA CYS A 184 12.05 -0.25 -24.07
C CYS A 184 11.77 0.50 -22.76
N GLN A 185 12.25 -0.05 -21.64
CA GLN A 185 12.15 0.56 -20.31
C GLN A 185 13.51 0.58 -19.62
N PHE A 186 13.86 1.71 -19.01
CA PHE A 186 15.08 1.87 -18.23
C PHE A 186 14.79 1.52 -16.78
N ILE A 187 15.46 0.50 -16.27
CA ILE A 187 15.24 -0.09 -14.96
C ILE A 187 16.45 0.20 -14.08
N SER A 188 16.21 0.76 -12.89
CA SER A 188 17.20 0.98 -11.84
C SER A 188 16.96 -0.04 -10.72
N LEU A 189 17.90 -0.94 -10.52
CA LEU A 189 17.86 -1.96 -9.47
C LEU A 189 18.79 -1.58 -8.30
N PHE A 190 18.49 -2.10 -7.11
CA PHE A 190 19.31 -1.91 -5.90
C PHE A 190 19.62 -0.43 -5.60
N ASN A 191 18.63 0.45 -5.72
CA ASN A 191 18.77 1.91 -5.55
C ASN A 191 19.88 2.53 -6.42
N GLY A 192 20.10 2.02 -7.63
CA GLY A 192 21.12 2.52 -8.54
C GLY A 192 22.43 1.74 -8.51
N GLY A 193 22.49 0.64 -7.75
CA GLY A 193 23.59 -0.31 -7.82
C GLY A 193 23.68 -1.06 -9.16
N LYS A 194 22.60 -1.08 -9.95
CA LYS A 194 22.56 -1.66 -11.29
C LYS A 194 21.55 -0.94 -12.18
N TYR A 195 21.86 -0.83 -13.46
CA TYR A 195 20.99 -0.26 -14.48
C TYR A 195 20.79 -1.23 -15.64
N SER A 196 19.57 -1.32 -16.15
CA SER A 196 19.25 -2.22 -17.25
C SER A 196 18.21 -1.64 -18.20
N VAL A 197 18.28 -1.99 -19.48
CA VAL A 197 17.22 -1.73 -20.45
C VAL A 197 16.44 -3.02 -20.69
N TYR A 198 15.14 -2.97 -20.48
CA TYR A 198 14.23 -4.10 -20.70
C TYR A 198 13.44 -3.83 -21.99
N GLY A 199 13.49 -4.74 -22.95
CA GLY A 199 12.75 -4.65 -24.20
C GLY A 199 11.49 -5.51 -24.17
N TYR A 200 10.32 -4.91 -24.38
CA TYR A 200 9.05 -5.60 -24.36
C TYR A 200 8.38 -5.63 -25.74
N LYS A 201 7.92 -6.82 -26.17
CA LYS A 201 6.93 -6.92 -27.26
C LYS A 201 5.56 -6.68 -26.66
N ARG A 202 4.81 -5.75 -27.24
CA ARG A 202 3.48 -5.37 -26.77
C ARG A 202 2.42 -5.86 -27.74
N TYR A 203 1.38 -6.48 -27.21
CA TYR A 203 0.18 -6.86 -27.95
C TYR A 203 -0.99 -6.02 -27.43
N ASP A 204 -1.64 -5.28 -28.32
CA ASP A 204 -2.73 -4.35 -27.99
C ASP A 204 -4.13 -4.88 -28.36
N ASP A 205 -4.22 -6.06 -28.98
CA ASP A 205 -5.50 -6.79 -29.15
C ASP A 205 -5.54 -7.98 -28.19
N ILE A 206 -6.16 -7.76 -27.03
CA ILE A 206 -6.39 -8.79 -26.02
C ILE A 206 -7.89 -9.06 -25.93
N ARG A 207 -8.28 -10.33 -25.97
CA ARG A 207 -9.68 -10.75 -25.91
C ARG A 207 -9.96 -11.58 -24.67
N LEU A 208 -11.11 -11.38 -24.04
CA LEU A 208 -11.59 -12.22 -22.94
C LEU A 208 -12.06 -13.56 -23.51
N VAL A 209 -11.60 -14.65 -22.92
CA VAL A 209 -11.94 -16.03 -23.30
C VAL A 209 -12.77 -16.71 -22.21
N PHE A 210 -12.34 -16.58 -20.96
CA PHE A 210 -13.04 -17.17 -19.82
C PHE A 210 -12.90 -16.30 -18.57
N ALA A 211 -13.99 -16.18 -17.82
CA ALA A 211 -14.00 -15.72 -16.44
C ALA A 211 -15.09 -16.49 -15.67
N PRO A 212 -14.80 -17.07 -14.49
CA PRO A 212 -15.83 -17.66 -13.66
C PRO A 212 -16.76 -16.57 -13.12
N ASP A 213 -17.89 -16.97 -12.54
CA ASP A 213 -18.74 -16.04 -11.79
C ASP A 213 -18.00 -15.51 -10.55
N TYR A 214 -18.39 -14.32 -10.10
CA TYR A 214 -17.74 -13.63 -8.98
C TYR A 214 -17.75 -14.45 -7.69
N GLN A 215 -18.79 -15.25 -7.45
CA GLN A 215 -18.88 -16.05 -6.23
C GLN A 215 -17.87 -17.19 -6.23
N ALA A 216 -17.64 -17.84 -7.38
CA ALA A 216 -16.56 -18.81 -7.54
C ALA A 216 -15.18 -18.14 -7.47
N ALA A 217 -15.00 -17.00 -8.14
CA ALA A 217 -13.73 -16.29 -8.22
C ALA A 217 -13.24 -15.71 -6.89
N PHE A 218 -14.18 -15.20 -6.09
CA PHE A 218 -13.92 -14.52 -4.83
C PHE A 218 -14.71 -15.18 -3.69
N LEU A 219 -14.83 -16.52 -3.72
CA LEU A 219 -15.47 -17.31 -2.67
C LEU A 219 -14.93 -16.91 -1.28
N GLY A 220 -15.80 -16.77 -0.29
CA GLY A 220 -15.42 -16.31 1.06
C GLY A 220 -15.13 -14.79 1.17
N GLY A 221 -15.09 -14.07 0.05
CA GLY A 221 -14.98 -12.62 0.00
C GLY A 221 -13.73 -12.08 0.70
N ASP A 222 -13.88 -10.88 1.26
CA ASP A 222 -12.81 -10.26 2.05
C ASP A 222 -12.45 -11.07 3.30
N TYR A 223 -13.35 -11.88 3.87
CA TYR A 223 -13.06 -12.68 5.06
C TYR A 223 -11.88 -13.62 4.80
N ASP A 224 -11.89 -14.30 3.66
CA ASP A 224 -10.85 -15.23 3.24
C ASP A 224 -9.64 -14.55 2.54
N ASN A 225 -9.68 -13.24 2.32
CA ASN A 225 -8.53 -12.53 1.75
C ASN A 225 -7.33 -12.60 2.73
N PHE A 226 -6.13 -12.94 2.25
CA PHE A 226 -4.92 -13.21 3.05
C PHE A 226 -5.04 -14.35 4.08
N THR A 227 -5.89 -15.36 3.86
CA THR A 227 -6.01 -16.51 4.77
C THR A 227 -5.70 -17.84 4.06
N TYR A 228 -5.44 -18.88 4.87
CA TYR A 228 -5.40 -20.29 4.46
C TYR A 228 -6.16 -21.11 5.51
N PRO A 229 -6.98 -22.11 5.13
CA PRO A 229 -7.24 -22.59 3.77
C PRO A 229 -8.05 -21.60 2.91
N ARG A 230 -7.93 -21.72 1.57
CA ARG A 230 -8.58 -20.86 0.57
C ARG A 230 -9.14 -21.74 -0.55
N TYR A 231 -10.35 -21.46 -1.02
CA TYR A 231 -11.10 -22.35 -1.93
C TYR A 231 -11.66 -21.65 -3.18
N ASN A 232 -11.21 -20.44 -3.49
CA ASN A 232 -11.72 -19.68 -4.64
C ASN A 232 -11.04 -20.07 -5.96
N LEU A 233 -11.79 -20.01 -7.07
CA LEU A 233 -11.29 -20.19 -8.43
C LEU A 233 -10.83 -18.84 -9.00
N ASP A 234 -9.77 -18.27 -8.43
CA ASP A 234 -9.25 -16.96 -8.86
C ASP A 234 -8.42 -17.09 -10.15
N CYS A 235 -9.09 -17.38 -11.26
CA CYS A 235 -8.49 -17.44 -12.58
C CYS A 235 -9.36 -16.80 -13.66
N ALA A 236 -8.72 -16.32 -14.72
CA ALA A 236 -9.36 -15.89 -15.95
C ALA A 236 -8.44 -16.23 -17.13
N PHE A 237 -9.04 -16.47 -18.30
CA PHE A 237 -8.31 -16.67 -19.53
C PHE A 237 -8.58 -15.54 -20.52
N LEU A 238 -7.49 -15.04 -21.09
CA LEU A 238 -7.48 -14.04 -22.15
C LEU A 238 -6.78 -14.64 -23.37
N ARG A 239 -6.80 -13.97 -24.52
CA ARG A 239 -5.98 -14.34 -25.67
C ARG A 239 -5.37 -13.11 -26.31
N ALA A 240 -4.08 -13.19 -26.65
CA ALA A 240 -3.41 -12.17 -27.44
C ALA A 240 -3.62 -12.41 -28.94
N TYR A 241 -3.90 -11.33 -29.67
CA TYR A 241 -4.03 -11.31 -31.12
C TYR A 241 -3.01 -10.33 -31.74
N GLU A 242 -2.58 -10.64 -32.96
CA GLU A 242 -1.78 -9.78 -33.81
C GLU A 242 -2.34 -9.89 -35.23
N ASN A 243 -2.66 -8.76 -35.87
CA ASN A 243 -3.32 -8.71 -37.18
C ASN A 243 -4.61 -9.56 -37.25
N ASP A 244 -5.46 -9.44 -36.22
CA ASP A 244 -6.72 -10.19 -36.07
C ASP A 244 -6.58 -11.73 -36.07
N GLN A 245 -5.37 -12.25 -35.86
CA GLN A 245 -5.11 -13.68 -35.69
C GLN A 245 -4.55 -13.98 -34.29
N PRO A 246 -4.88 -15.14 -33.67
CA PRO A 246 -4.24 -15.56 -32.43
C PRO A 246 -2.72 -15.54 -32.54
N VAL A 247 -2.05 -14.94 -31.56
CA VAL A 247 -0.58 -14.92 -31.49
C VAL A 247 -0.06 -16.35 -31.43
N LYS A 248 0.87 -16.69 -32.33
CA LYS A 248 1.60 -17.96 -32.26
C LYS A 248 2.82 -17.80 -31.36
N SER A 249 2.86 -18.52 -30.24
CA SER A 249 3.99 -18.51 -29.31
C SER A 249 4.65 -19.88 -29.25
N GLU A 250 5.96 -19.93 -29.41
CA GLU A 250 6.75 -21.14 -29.17
C GLU A 250 6.99 -21.37 -27.67
N ASN A 251 6.88 -20.32 -26.85
CA ASN A 251 7.06 -20.36 -25.40
C ASN A 251 5.72 -20.21 -24.69
N PHE A 252 5.33 -21.23 -23.93
CA PHE A 252 4.15 -21.22 -23.07
C PHE A 252 4.26 -22.27 -21.95
N PHE A 253 3.62 -22.01 -20.81
CA PHE A 253 3.56 -22.99 -19.73
C PHE A 253 2.57 -24.11 -20.06
N LYS A 254 3.04 -25.35 -19.89
CA LYS A 254 2.22 -26.55 -20.04
C LYS A 254 1.58 -26.91 -18.70
N PHE A 255 0.37 -27.47 -18.75
CA PHE A 255 -0.29 -27.99 -17.56
C PHE A 255 0.31 -29.34 -17.16
N SER A 256 0.68 -29.48 -15.88
CA SER A 256 1.00 -30.79 -15.31
C SER A 256 -0.29 -31.57 -15.04
N THR A 257 -0.29 -32.86 -15.39
CA THR A 257 -1.38 -33.80 -15.09
C THR A 257 -1.12 -34.62 -13.83
N GLU A 258 0.04 -34.44 -13.18
CA GLU A 258 0.51 -35.28 -12.08
C GLU A 258 0.03 -34.81 -10.69
N GLY A 259 -0.63 -33.64 -10.65
CA GLY A 259 -0.98 -32.96 -9.40
C GLY A 259 0.24 -32.37 -8.69
N ILE A 260 0.02 -31.73 -7.53
CA ILE A 260 1.08 -31.17 -6.68
C ILE A 260 1.37 -32.11 -5.51
N GLN A 261 2.64 -32.30 -5.16
CA GLN A 261 3.04 -33.12 -4.01
C GLN A 261 3.67 -32.30 -2.87
N PRO A 262 3.48 -32.68 -1.59
CA PRO A 262 4.19 -32.04 -0.49
C PRO A 262 5.71 -32.11 -0.68
N GLY A 263 6.39 -30.97 -0.56
CA GLY A 263 7.85 -30.87 -0.70
C GLY A 263 8.35 -30.61 -2.12
N GLU A 264 7.46 -30.58 -3.12
CA GLU A 264 7.80 -30.21 -4.49
C GLU A 264 8.20 -28.72 -4.60
N PRO A 265 9.30 -28.37 -5.30
CA PRO A 265 9.69 -26.98 -5.48
C PRO A 265 8.73 -26.26 -6.44
N ILE A 266 8.10 -25.18 -5.95
CA ILE A 266 7.26 -24.29 -6.76
C ILE A 266 8.01 -22.98 -7.01
N PHE A 267 8.16 -22.62 -8.28
CA PHE A 267 8.72 -21.34 -8.71
C PHE A 267 7.60 -20.44 -9.25
N THR A 268 7.63 -19.16 -8.88
CA THR A 268 6.67 -18.17 -9.38
C THR A 268 7.43 -17.10 -10.15
N VAL A 269 6.97 -16.85 -11.38
CA VAL A 269 7.45 -15.77 -12.24
C VAL A 269 6.41 -14.67 -12.27
N GLY A 270 6.85 -13.41 -12.27
CA GLY A 270 5.95 -12.29 -12.44
C GLY A 270 6.60 -10.93 -12.29
N ASN A 271 5.75 -9.92 -12.18
CA ASN A 271 6.12 -8.51 -12.19
C ASN A 271 5.77 -7.89 -10.83
N PRO A 272 6.53 -8.14 -9.76
CA PRO A 272 6.26 -7.54 -8.46
C PRO A 272 6.40 -6.01 -8.57
N GLY A 273 5.42 -5.27 -8.03
CA GLY A 273 5.37 -3.81 -8.16
C GLY A 273 6.54 -3.10 -7.48
N SER A 274 6.63 -3.16 -6.15
CA SER A 274 7.76 -2.58 -5.42
C SER A 274 8.02 -3.33 -4.12
N THR A 275 9.27 -3.29 -3.65
CA THR A 275 9.64 -3.84 -2.34
C THR A 275 10.65 -2.92 -1.66
N GLN A 276 10.73 -2.98 -0.33
CA GLN A 276 11.60 -2.13 0.48
C GLN A 276 12.50 -2.96 1.40
N ARG A 277 12.94 -4.14 0.94
CA ARG A 277 13.65 -5.15 1.74
C ARG A 277 14.99 -4.67 2.30
N LEU A 278 15.61 -3.71 1.62
CA LEU A 278 16.92 -3.15 1.97
C LEU A 278 16.84 -1.96 2.94
N LYS A 279 15.64 -1.53 3.37
CA LYS A 279 15.50 -0.43 4.34
C LYS A 279 16.32 -0.68 5.60
N ALA A 280 16.99 0.34 6.12
CA ALA A 280 17.71 0.27 7.39
C ALA A 280 16.73 0.11 8.58
N VAL A 281 17.25 -0.30 9.73
CA VAL A 281 16.47 -0.44 10.97
C VAL A 281 15.75 0.87 11.32
N SER A 282 16.45 2.00 11.25
CA SER A 282 15.87 3.34 11.54
C SER A 282 14.64 3.67 10.69
N PHE A 283 14.60 3.19 9.45
CA PHE A 283 13.45 3.35 8.55
C PHE A 283 12.27 2.47 8.97
N LEU A 284 12.55 1.24 9.38
CA LEU A 284 11.50 0.34 9.86
C LEU A 284 10.97 0.78 11.22
N GLU A 285 11.79 1.38 12.08
CA GLU A 285 11.32 2.00 13.32
C GLU A 285 10.39 3.17 13.03
N TYR A 286 10.76 4.07 12.11
CA TYR A 286 9.87 5.17 11.71
C TYR A 286 8.57 4.63 11.09
N ALA A 287 8.69 3.63 10.21
CA ALA A 287 7.54 2.98 9.60
C ALA A 287 6.64 2.34 10.66
N ARG A 288 7.19 1.67 11.68
CA ARG A 288 6.44 1.09 12.80
C ARG A 288 5.74 2.20 13.58
N ASP A 289 6.51 3.15 14.10
CA ASP A 289 6.04 4.09 15.13
C ASP A 289 5.13 5.19 14.57
N ILE A 290 5.29 5.55 13.29
CA ILE A 290 4.53 6.63 12.66
C ILE A 290 3.65 6.06 11.54
N THR A 291 4.24 5.57 10.44
CA THR A 291 3.50 5.25 9.22
C THR A 291 2.43 4.17 9.43
N TYR A 292 2.83 2.97 9.85
CA TYR A 292 1.94 1.83 10.00
C TYR A 292 1.15 1.87 11.31
N ARG A 293 1.66 2.47 12.40
CA ARG A 293 0.83 2.77 13.58
C ARG A 293 -0.36 3.64 13.19
N ASN A 294 -0.14 4.72 12.44
CA ASN A 294 -1.20 5.64 12.03
C ASN A 294 -2.17 5.01 11.04
N ASN A 295 -1.66 4.32 10.02
CA ASN A 295 -2.50 3.65 9.01
C ASN A 295 -3.34 2.51 9.63
N SER A 296 -2.75 1.70 10.51
CA SER A 296 -3.45 0.64 11.24
C SER A 296 -4.50 1.25 12.16
N PHE A 297 -4.17 2.30 12.92
CA PHE A 297 -5.11 2.95 13.83
C PHE A 297 -6.38 3.42 13.09
N LEU A 298 -6.22 4.19 12.01
CA LEU A 298 -7.38 4.71 11.26
C LEU A 298 -8.18 3.58 10.59
N SER A 299 -7.49 2.63 9.96
CA SER A 299 -8.15 1.57 9.20
C SER A 299 -8.87 0.57 10.11
N ASP A 300 -8.24 0.15 11.21
CA ASP A 300 -8.81 -0.81 12.16
C ASP A 300 -10.05 -0.23 12.85
N ASN A 301 -9.93 0.99 13.38
CA ASN A 301 -11.05 1.63 14.08
C ASN A 301 -12.21 1.91 13.13
N TYR A 302 -11.94 2.37 11.90
CA TYR A 302 -13.03 2.66 10.95
C TYR A 302 -13.69 1.38 10.44
N PHE A 303 -12.92 0.34 10.11
CA PHE A 303 -13.44 -0.96 9.67
C PHE A 303 -14.32 -1.61 10.74
N ASN A 304 -13.89 -1.58 12.00
CA ASN A 304 -14.67 -2.10 13.12
C ASN A 304 -15.91 -1.23 13.40
N ALA A 305 -15.79 0.08 13.32
CA ALA A 305 -16.91 0.99 13.52
C ALA A 305 -18.01 0.80 12.46
N LEU A 306 -17.65 0.55 11.20
CA LEU A 306 -18.62 0.23 10.14
C LEU A 306 -19.42 -1.03 10.45
N GLU A 307 -18.81 -2.03 11.09
CA GLU A 307 -19.55 -3.22 11.55
C GLU A 307 -20.58 -2.86 12.62
N THR A 308 -20.19 -2.06 13.62
CA THR A 308 -21.11 -1.58 14.65
C THR A 308 -22.25 -0.74 14.08
N LEU A 309 -21.95 0.11 13.09
CA LEU A 309 -22.91 1.00 12.44
C LEU A 309 -24.03 0.24 11.72
N LYS A 310 -23.76 -0.95 11.18
CA LYS A 310 -24.78 -1.81 10.57
C LYS A 310 -25.93 -2.15 11.51
N SER A 311 -25.63 -2.31 12.80
CA SER A 311 -26.63 -2.57 13.84
C SER A 311 -27.31 -1.30 14.34
N LEU A 312 -26.61 -0.17 14.35
CA LEU A 312 -27.13 1.12 14.82
C LEU A 312 -28.05 1.82 13.82
N ASN A 313 -27.84 1.59 12.52
CA ASN A 313 -28.71 2.10 11.46
C ASN A 313 -28.93 1.03 10.36
N PRO A 314 -29.90 0.12 10.58
CA PRO A 314 -30.20 -0.96 9.65
C PRO A 314 -30.57 -0.49 8.24
N ALA A 315 -31.15 0.71 8.09
CA ALA A 315 -31.51 1.27 6.78
C ALA A 315 -30.28 1.51 5.89
N ASN A 316 -29.12 1.78 6.48
CA ASN A 316 -27.85 1.99 5.77
C ASN A 316 -26.91 0.78 5.83
N LYS A 317 -27.36 -0.38 6.30
CA LYS A 317 -26.53 -1.58 6.49
C LYS A 317 -25.70 -1.94 5.25
N GLU A 318 -26.33 -1.98 4.06
CA GLU A 318 -25.64 -2.32 2.81
C GLU A 318 -24.65 -1.25 2.36
N ILE A 319 -24.90 0.03 2.70
CA ILE A 319 -23.97 1.12 2.44
C ILE A 319 -22.72 0.95 3.30
N TYR A 320 -22.88 0.69 4.60
CA TYR A 320 -21.75 0.48 5.50
C TYR A 320 -20.96 -0.78 5.15
N GLU A 321 -21.64 -1.87 4.80
CA GLU A 321 -20.99 -3.11 4.34
C GLU A 321 -20.19 -2.85 3.05
N ARG A 322 -20.73 -2.10 2.09
CA ARG A 322 -20.00 -1.72 0.87
C ARG A 322 -18.73 -0.92 1.18
N ILE A 323 -18.81 0.10 2.06
CA ILE A 323 -17.64 0.88 2.48
C ILE A 323 -16.63 -0.02 3.20
N ARG A 324 -17.12 -0.90 4.09
CA ARG A 324 -16.29 -1.83 4.85
C ARG A 324 -15.50 -2.77 3.94
N ARG A 325 -16.15 -3.32 2.90
CA ARG A 325 -15.48 -4.14 1.88
C ARG A 325 -14.43 -3.35 1.10
N GLN A 326 -14.75 -2.13 0.67
CA GLN A 326 -13.82 -1.27 -0.07
C GLN A 326 -12.52 -0.98 0.69
N ILE A 327 -12.58 -0.85 2.03
CA ILE A 327 -11.39 -0.60 2.85
C ILE A 327 -10.75 -1.87 3.42
N GLY A 328 -11.44 -3.03 3.36
CA GLY A 328 -11.06 -4.26 4.06
C GLY A 328 -9.69 -4.80 3.66
N ASN A 329 -9.38 -4.81 2.37
CA ASN A 329 -8.06 -5.20 1.88
C ASN A 329 -6.94 -4.31 2.46
N GLY A 330 -7.11 -2.98 2.39
CA GLY A 330 -6.15 -2.02 2.91
C GLY A 330 -5.97 -2.14 4.43
N GLN A 331 -7.08 -2.31 5.16
CA GLN A 331 -7.06 -2.56 6.60
C GLN A 331 -6.20 -3.78 6.95
N LYS A 332 -6.44 -4.93 6.32
CA LYS A 332 -5.64 -6.15 6.56
C LYS A 332 -4.16 -5.93 6.28
N VAL A 333 -3.81 -5.26 5.18
CA VAL A 333 -2.43 -4.95 4.82
C VAL A 333 -1.76 -4.10 5.90
N PHE A 334 -2.39 -3.00 6.32
CA PHE A 334 -1.82 -2.11 7.33
C PHE A 334 -1.71 -2.79 8.69
N HIS A 335 -2.76 -3.49 9.12
CA HIS A 335 -2.81 -4.21 10.38
C HIS A 335 -1.71 -5.27 10.48
N GLN A 336 -1.62 -6.15 9.47
CA GLN A 336 -0.66 -7.25 9.49
C GLN A 336 0.78 -6.77 9.33
N THR A 337 1.00 -5.69 8.55
CA THR A 337 2.33 -5.07 8.47
C THR A 337 2.73 -4.44 9.80
N TYR A 338 1.83 -3.71 10.45
CA TYR A 338 2.09 -3.13 11.76
C TYR A 338 2.36 -4.20 12.82
N LYS A 339 1.60 -5.30 12.81
CA LYS A 339 1.84 -6.46 13.66
C LYS A 339 3.23 -7.06 13.42
N GLY A 340 3.63 -7.27 12.17
CA GLY A 340 4.96 -7.80 11.82
C GLY A 340 6.10 -6.88 12.23
N LEU A 341 5.92 -5.56 12.15
CA LEU A 341 6.91 -4.57 12.62
C LEU A 341 7.03 -4.52 14.15
N ASN A 342 5.98 -4.93 14.88
CA ASN A 342 6.00 -5.08 16.34
C ASN A 342 6.38 -6.48 16.81
N ASP A 343 6.55 -7.45 15.90
CA ASP A 343 7.01 -8.78 16.27
C ASP A 343 8.49 -8.71 16.69
N PRO A 344 8.80 -9.02 17.95
CA PRO A 344 10.15 -8.81 18.48
C PRO A 344 11.17 -9.76 17.87
N TYR A 345 10.76 -10.94 17.38
CA TYR A 345 11.64 -11.89 16.71
C TYR A 345 11.96 -11.43 15.27
N LEU A 346 10.94 -11.04 14.49
CA LEU A 346 11.15 -10.54 13.13
C LEU A 346 11.98 -9.26 13.12
N PHE A 347 11.73 -8.35 14.07
CA PHE A 347 12.49 -7.10 14.17
C PHE A 347 13.94 -7.35 14.59
N ALA A 348 14.17 -8.26 15.55
CA ALA A 348 15.53 -8.63 15.98
C ALA A 348 16.36 -9.26 14.84
N ARG A 349 15.75 -10.05 13.95
CA ARG A 349 16.45 -10.56 12.75
C ARG A 349 16.98 -9.44 11.86
N LYS A 350 16.19 -8.38 11.68
CA LYS A 350 16.63 -7.22 10.89
C LYS A 350 17.74 -6.44 11.58
N ILE A 351 17.68 -6.32 12.91
CA ILE A 351 18.75 -5.71 13.71
C ILE A 351 20.05 -6.50 13.56
N ASP A 352 20.02 -7.82 13.72
CA ASP A 352 21.21 -8.68 13.58
C ASP A 352 21.77 -8.64 12.14
N PHE A 353 20.91 -8.58 11.12
CA PHE A 353 21.33 -8.40 9.72
C PHE A 353 22.12 -7.10 9.55
N GLU A 354 21.56 -5.97 9.99
CA GLU A 354 22.20 -4.67 9.84
C GLU A 354 23.48 -4.58 10.67
N LYS A 355 23.48 -5.09 11.90
CA LYS A 355 24.66 -5.14 12.77
C LYS A 355 25.80 -5.94 12.12
N SER A 356 25.48 -7.10 11.55
CA SER A 356 26.46 -7.95 10.86
C SER A 356 27.03 -7.27 9.62
N LEU A 357 26.20 -6.56 8.85
CA LEU A 357 26.64 -5.80 7.69
C LEU A 357 27.54 -4.62 8.08
N LYS A 358 27.15 -3.83 9.08
CA LYS A 358 27.95 -2.74 9.64
C LYS A 358 29.32 -3.23 10.11
N ALA A 359 29.36 -4.36 10.81
CA ALA A 359 30.62 -4.94 11.30
C ALA A 359 31.57 -5.29 10.14
N ARG A 360 31.05 -5.89 9.06
CA ARG A 360 31.84 -6.22 7.87
C ARG A 360 32.37 -4.97 7.16
N VAL A 361 31.51 -3.95 6.97
CA VAL A 361 31.92 -2.68 6.37
C VAL A 361 32.99 -1.98 7.20
N ASN A 362 32.85 -1.96 8.53
CA ASN A 362 33.80 -1.30 9.42
C ASN A 362 35.14 -2.05 9.59
N ALA A 363 35.16 -3.35 9.31
CA ALA A 363 36.38 -4.16 9.36
C ALA A 363 37.28 -3.98 8.13
N ASP A 364 36.71 -3.51 7.02
CA ASP A 364 37.42 -3.22 5.77
C ASP A 364 37.68 -1.71 5.66
N LYS A 365 38.93 -1.31 5.45
CA LYS A 365 39.33 0.10 5.44
C LYS A 365 38.64 0.88 4.31
N ASP A 366 38.59 0.32 3.11
CA ASP A 366 38.08 0.99 1.92
C ASP A 366 36.55 1.09 1.96
N LEU A 367 35.89 0.03 2.44
CA LEU A 367 34.43 0.07 2.66
C LEU A 367 34.06 1.02 3.80
N LYS A 368 34.82 1.06 4.89
CA LYS A 368 34.58 1.98 6.00
C LYS A 368 34.70 3.43 5.56
N GLU A 369 35.74 3.76 4.79
CA GLU A 369 35.94 5.11 4.25
C GLU A 369 34.77 5.54 3.37
N LYS A 370 34.26 4.63 2.51
CA LYS A 370 33.16 4.94 1.60
C LYS A 370 31.77 4.94 2.24
N TYR A 371 31.51 4.01 3.16
CA TYR A 371 30.16 3.65 3.58
C TYR A 371 29.93 3.67 5.10
N GLY A 372 30.98 3.83 5.90
CA GLY A 372 30.91 3.72 7.37
C GLY A 372 29.94 4.70 8.03
N SER A 373 29.70 5.86 7.41
CA SER A 373 28.79 6.91 7.92
C SER A 373 27.33 6.78 7.47
N ILE A 374 27.02 5.90 6.51
CA ILE A 374 25.70 5.86 5.86
C ILE A 374 24.59 5.62 6.87
N TRP A 375 24.74 4.67 7.78
CA TRP A 375 23.67 4.35 8.74
C TRP A 375 23.39 5.45 9.74
N ASP A 376 24.41 6.21 10.15
CA ASP A 376 24.24 7.34 11.05
C ASP A 376 23.53 8.49 10.33
N ASN A 377 23.86 8.73 9.06
CA ASN A 377 23.16 9.69 8.20
C ASN A 377 21.69 9.28 8.01
N LEU A 378 21.41 8.02 7.70
CA LEU A 378 20.05 7.47 7.58
C LEU A 378 19.27 7.59 8.89
N ALA A 379 19.91 7.33 10.04
CA ALA A 379 19.28 7.50 11.35
C ALA A 379 18.96 8.98 11.62
N LYS A 380 19.85 9.90 11.24
CA LYS A 380 19.65 11.34 11.38
C LYS A 380 18.47 11.84 10.54
N THR A 381 18.36 11.46 9.26
CA THR A 381 17.21 11.86 8.43
C THR A 381 15.89 11.33 8.99
N ARG A 382 15.88 10.09 9.52
CA ARG A 382 14.69 9.56 10.20
C ARG A 382 14.37 10.29 11.51
N ALA A 383 15.38 10.72 12.26
CA ALA A 383 15.17 11.53 13.46
C ALA A 383 14.58 12.91 13.13
N GLU A 384 14.98 13.53 12.03
CA GLU A 384 14.38 14.77 11.53
C GLU A 384 12.92 14.53 11.09
N MET A 385 12.67 13.46 10.36
CA MET A 385 11.30 13.08 9.94
C MET A 385 10.38 12.82 11.15
N ARG A 386 10.91 12.30 12.27
CA ARG A 386 10.13 12.11 13.52
C ARG A 386 9.67 13.40 14.16
N LYS A 387 10.36 14.52 13.94
CA LYS A 387 9.95 15.84 14.48
C LYS A 387 8.69 16.37 13.82
N ILE A 388 8.50 16.07 12.54
CA ILE A 388 7.39 16.61 11.73
C ILE A 388 6.28 15.58 11.48
N GLY A 389 6.61 14.28 11.47
CA GLY A 389 5.69 13.19 11.15
C GLY A 389 4.37 13.22 11.94
N PRO A 390 4.37 13.39 13.28
CA PRO A 390 3.13 13.43 14.05
C PRO A 390 2.23 14.63 13.68
N LYS A 391 2.82 15.82 13.48
CA LYS A 391 2.06 17.00 13.02
C LYS A 391 1.48 16.79 11.63
N MET A 392 2.28 16.29 10.68
CA MET A 392 1.81 15.94 9.34
C MET A 392 0.63 14.96 9.40
N ALA A 393 0.74 13.93 10.23
CA ALA A 393 -0.31 12.94 10.42
C ALA A 393 -1.59 13.56 10.97
N ALA A 394 -1.50 14.38 12.02
CA ALA A 394 -2.66 15.00 12.67
C ALA A 394 -3.34 16.08 11.80
N TYR A 395 -2.57 16.80 11.00
CA TYR A 395 -3.07 17.94 10.22
C TYR A 395 -3.63 17.52 8.85
N SER A 396 -3.17 16.40 8.30
CA SER A 396 -3.59 15.95 6.96
C SER A 396 -5.00 15.35 6.97
N LEU A 397 -5.88 15.90 6.12
CA LEU A 397 -7.24 15.39 5.94
C LEU A 397 -7.32 14.36 4.81
N ASN A 398 -7.99 13.23 5.08
CA ASN A 398 -8.24 12.15 4.12
C ASN A 398 -9.75 11.87 4.03
N GLN A 399 -10.35 11.91 2.83
CA GLN A 399 -11.80 11.80 2.66
C GLN A 399 -12.40 10.48 3.17
N THR A 400 -11.65 9.38 3.06
CA THR A 400 -12.09 8.06 3.56
C THR A 400 -12.24 8.08 5.07
N PHE A 401 -11.23 8.58 5.79
CA PHE A 401 -11.16 8.45 7.26
C PHE A 401 -11.64 9.69 8.02
N HIS A 402 -11.59 10.89 7.42
CA HIS A 402 -11.89 12.15 8.08
C HIS A 402 -13.34 12.60 7.89
N ALA A 403 -13.91 13.24 8.92
CA ALA A 403 -15.31 13.60 8.99
C ALA A 403 -15.56 14.83 8.12
N ARG A 404 -16.74 14.91 7.50
CA ARG A 404 -17.08 15.96 6.54
C ARG A 404 -16.99 17.36 7.14
N TYR A 405 -17.18 17.51 8.44
CA TYR A 405 -17.07 18.79 9.17
C TYR A 405 -15.73 19.50 8.95
N PHE A 406 -14.60 18.79 8.94
CA PHE A 406 -13.28 19.39 8.68
C PHE A 406 -13.16 19.92 7.25
N PHE A 407 -13.75 19.23 6.28
CA PHE A 407 -13.75 19.66 4.88
C PHE A 407 -14.67 20.87 4.67
N ILE A 408 -15.83 20.89 5.33
CA ILE A 408 -16.74 22.05 5.32
C ILE A 408 -16.05 23.27 5.91
N ALA A 409 -15.36 23.11 7.05
CA ALA A 409 -14.59 24.19 7.66
C ALA A 409 -13.48 24.72 6.74
N ARG A 410 -12.79 23.83 6.01
CA ARG A 410 -11.79 24.23 5.02
C ARG A 410 -12.42 25.03 3.88
N ASP A 411 -13.53 24.52 3.33
CA ASP A 411 -14.25 25.21 2.25
C ASP A 411 -14.79 26.58 2.70
N LEU A 412 -15.16 26.72 3.98
CA LEU A 412 -15.57 27.99 4.61
C LEU A 412 -14.40 28.95 4.80
N VAL A 413 -13.23 28.49 5.25
CA VAL A 413 -12.04 29.33 5.39
C VAL A 413 -11.58 29.84 4.02
N ASP A 414 -11.55 28.96 3.02
CA ASP A 414 -11.21 29.35 1.64
C ASP A 414 -12.21 30.36 1.09
N MET A 415 -13.52 30.14 1.32
CA MET A 415 -14.55 31.12 0.97
C MET A 415 -14.35 32.45 1.69
N ALA A 416 -14.08 32.45 2.99
CA ALA A 416 -13.90 33.67 3.75
C ALA A 416 -12.68 34.48 3.27
N LYS A 417 -11.57 33.80 2.93
CA LYS A 417 -10.40 34.41 2.29
C LYS A 417 -10.76 35.04 0.93
N GLU A 418 -11.61 34.39 0.14
CA GLU A 418 -12.10 34.92 -1.14
C GLU A 418 -13.03 36.12 -0.96
N LEU A 419 -13.94 36.09 0.01
CA LEU A 419 -14.86 37.20 0.29
C LEU A 419 -14.15 38.47 0.77
N LYS A 420 -12.89 38.37 1.23
CA LYS A 420 -12.03 39.53 1.53
C LYS A 420 -11.49 40.24 0.28
N LYS A 421 -11.53 39.59 -0.88
CA LYS A 421 -11.14 40.19 -2.15
C LYS A 421 -12.28 41.04 -2.73
N PRO A 422 -11.97 42.05 -3.58
CA PRO A 422 -12.96 42.71 -4.41
C PRO A 422 -13.76 41.69 -5.23
N GLU A 423 -15.06 41.93 -5.45
CA GLU A 423 -15.97 40.99 -6.15
C GLU A 423 -15.40 40.48 -7.49
N ALA A 424 -14.72 41.36 -8.25
CA ALA A 424 -14.13 41.02 -9.54
C ALA A 424 -12.92 40.07 -9.46
N GLU A 425 -12.28 39.95 -8.30
CA GLU A 425 -11.11 39.08 -8.06
C GLU A 425 -11.48 37.75 -7.39
N ARG A 426 -12.76 37.58 -7.00
CA ARG A 426 -13.24 36.35 -6.37
C ARG A 426 -13.32 35.24 -7.41
N ALA A 427 -12.97 34.03 -7.00
CA ALA A 427 -13.27 32.85 -7.80
C ALA A 427 -14.78 32.77 -8.09
N ALA A 428 -15.17 32.39 -9.30
CA ALA A 428 -16.56 32.49 -9.78
C ALA A 428 -17.60 31.84 -8.83
N LYS A 429 -17.24 30.74 -8.16
CA LYS A 429 -18.10 30.05 -7.17
C LYS A 429 -18.41 30.89 -5.91
N TYR A 430 -17.63 31.92 -5.61
CA TYR A 430 -17.80 32.80 -4.45
C TYR A 430 -18.30 34.20 -4.83
N SER A 431 -18.71 34.41 -6.08
CA SER A 431 -19.44 35.61 -6.50
C SER A 431 -20.76 35.73 -5.74
N ALA A 432 -21.24 36.96 -5.54
CA ALA A 432 -22.50 37.26 -4.86
C ALA A 432 -23.68 36.47 -5.47
N ALA A 433 -23.71 36.34 -6.81
CA ALA A 433 -24.76 35.60 -7.53
C ALA A 433 -24.74 34.09 -7.27
N LYS A 434 -23.59 33.50 -6.94
CA LYS A 434 -23.43 32.04 -6.73
C LYS A 434 -23.29 31.65 -5.26
N LEU A 435 -23.04 32.61 -4.37
CA LEU A 435 -22.69 32.36 -2.97
C LEU A 435 -23.70 31.46 -2.25
N ASP A 436 -25.01 31.74 -2.38
CA ASP A 436 -26.05 30.92 -1.75
C ASP A 436 -26.06 29.47 -2.27
N SER A 437 -25.88 29.27 -3.58
CA SER A 437 -25.81 27.92 -4.16
C SER A 437 -24.55 27.18 -3.70
N THR A 438 -23.43 27.88 -3.60
CA THR A 438 -22.15 27.34 -3.14
C THR A 438 -22.23 26.93 -1.68
N LEU A 439 -22.83 27.74 -0.82
CA LEU A 439 -23.07 27.41 0.58
C LEU A 439 -23.96 26.16 0.73
N ASN A 440 -25.05 26.10 -0.02
CA ASN A 440 -25.93 24.93 0.01
C ASN A 440 -25.23 23.65 -0.48
N ALA A 441 -24.33 23.76 -1.46
CA ALA A 441 -23.54 22.63 -1.95
C ALA A 441 -22.45 22.16 -0.97
N MET A 442 -21.92 23.04 -0.12
CA MET A 442 -20.92 22.66 0.89
C MET A 442 -21.49 21.66 1.91
N TYR A 443 -22.75 21.84 2.32
CA TYR A 443 -23.43 21.02 3.32
C TYR A 443 -24.61 20.23 2.69
N ALA A 444 -24.33 18.98 2.33
CA ALA A 444 -25.32 18.07 1.75
C ALA A 444 -26.47 17.75 2.73
N ASP A 445 -27.71 17.77 2.26
CA ASP A 445 -28.90 17.47 3.07
C ASP A 445 -28.97 16.01 3.53
N ASN A 446 -28.41 15.11 2.74
CA ASN A 446 -28.41 13.66 2.98
C ASN A 446 -27.12 13.17 3.65
N MET A 447 -26.41 14.04 4.37
CA MET A 447 -25.21 13.64 5.12
C MET A 447 -25.58 12.63 6.21
N ASP A 448 -24.93 11.46 6.18
CA ASP A 448 -25.07 10.44 7.23
C ASP A 448 -24.35 10.91 8.51
N LYS A 449 -25.06 11.65 9.36
CA LYS A 449 -24.51 12.19 10.61
C LYS A 449 -23.99 11.11 11.55
N LEU A 450 -24.60 9.92 11.54
CA LEU A 450 -24.15 8.83 12.40
C LEU A 450 -22.76 8.35 11.98
N LEU A 451 -22.54 8.17 10.67
CA LEU A 451 -21.23 7.85 10.10
C LEU A 451 -20.21 8.96 10.35
N GLU A 452 -20.57 10.22 10.08
CA GLU A 452 -19.64 11.35 10.21
C GLU A 452 -19.23 11.60 11.68
N ASN A 453 -20.17 11.48 12.63
CA ASN A 453 -19.88 11.59 14.06
C ASN A 453 -19.00 10.43 14.56
N THR A 454 -19.19 9.23 14.01
CA THR A 454 -18.36 8.07 14.33
C THR A 454 -16.93 8.28 13.84
N LYS A 455 -16.76 8.74 12.60
CA LYS A 455 -15.45 9.11 12.05
C LYS A 455 -14.79 10.19 12.93
N LEU A 456 -15.55 11.21 13.33
CA LEU A 456 -15.06 12.31 14.17
C LEU A 456 -14.51 11.83 15.52
N GLY A 457 -15.14 10.83 16.15
CA GLY A 457 -14.61 10.23 17.38
C GLY A 457 -13.26 9.53 17.17
N ILE A 458 -13.13 8.79 16.06
CA ILE A 458 -11.86 8.15 15.68
C ILE A 458 -10.78 9.20 15.41
N GLN A 459 -11.14 10.31 14.74
CA GLN A 459 -10.22 11.41 14.48
C GLN A 459 -9.76 12.11 15.75
N ALA A 460 -10.64 12.28 16.74
CA ALA A 460 -10.26 12.87 18.02
C ALA A 460 -9.15 12.05 18.68
N ASP A 461 -9.30 10.74 18.72
CA ASP A 461 -8.29 9.84 19.26
C ASP A 461 -7.02 9.82 18.40
N TYR A 462 -7.14 9.91 17.07
CA TYR A 462 -6.02 9.95 16.14
C TYR A 462 -5.17 11.23 16.24
N ILE A 463 -5.81 12.40 16.32
CA ILE A 463 -5.14 13.70 16.50
C ILE A 463 -4.44 13.70 17.86
N ARG A 464 -5.13 13.27 18.93
CA ARG A 464 -4.55 13.15 20.27
C ARG A 464 -3.37 12.19 20.31
N MET A 465 -3.46 11.04 19.64
CA MET A 465 -2.37 10.05 19.55
C MET A 465 -1.10 10.61 18.88
N ASN A 466 -1.22 11.62 18.03
CA ASN A 466 -0.09 12.22 17.31
C ASN A 466 0.41 13.52 17.95
N LEU A 467 -0.46 14.36 18.51
CA LEU A 467 -0.08 15.64 19.11
C LEU A 467 0.14 15.56 20.63
N GLY A 468 -0.46 14.58 21.30
CA GLY A 468 -0.50 14.47 22.76
C GLY A 468 -1.67 15.22 23.39
N ASP A 469 -2.01 14.85 24.63
CA ASP A 469 -3.15 15.40 25.38
C ASP A 469 -2.97 16.89 25.71
N ASP A 470 -1.72 17.35 25.79
CA ASP A 470 -1.40 18.73 26.18
C ASP A 470 -1.42 19.75 25.03
N ASP A 471 -1.53 19.30 23.79
CA ASP A 471 -1.50 20.17 22.61
C ASP A 471 -2.70 21.15 22.61
N PRO A 472 -2.49 22.44 22.34
CA PRO A 472 -3.57 23.44 22.33
C PRO A 472 -4.74 23.10 21.39
N ILE A 473 -4.45 22.49 20.23
CA ILE A 473 -5.48 22.04 19.29
C ILE A 473 -6.31 20.94 19.94
N VAL A 474 -5.68 19.94 20.55
CA VAL A 474 -6.38 18.82 21.21
C VAL A 474 -7.26 19.33 22.34
N LYS A 475 -6.75 20.22 23.20
CA LYS A 475 -7.52 20.82 24.30
C LYS A 475 -8.70 21.62 23.79
N LYS A 476 -8.49 22.47 22.77
CA LYS A 476 -9.55 23.32 22.19
C LYS A 476 -10.65 22.50 21.51
N LEU A 477 -10.28 21.45 20.79
CA LEU A 477 -11.21 20.65 20.02
C LEU A 477 -11.99 19.66 20.89
N PHE A 478 -11.32 19.01 21.84
CA PHE A 478 -11.87 17.82 22.50
C PHE A 478 -11.91 17.91 24.03
N ASP A 479 -11.26 18.88 24.66
CA ASP A 479 -11.24 19.04 26.12
C ASP A 479 -10.90 17.72 26.84
N ASN A 480 -9.84 17.06 26.36
CA ASN A 480 -9.32 15.76 26.79
C ASN A 480 -10.30 14.58 26.71
N LYS A 481 -11.48 14.76 26.12
CA LYS A 481 -12.44 13.67 25.87
C LYS A 481 -11.92 12.74 24.78
N LYS A 482 -12.49 11.54 24.75
CA LYS A 482 -12.06 10.45 23.85
C LYS A 482 -13.24 9.93 23.05
N SER A 483 -12.95 9.36 21.88
CA SER A 483 -13.91 8.63 21.05
C SER A 483 -15.24 9.39 20.89
N LYS A 484 -16.39 8.77 21.22
CA LYS A 484 -17.71 9.39 21.06
C LYS A 484 -17.89 10.67 21.89
N GLU A 485 -17.37 10.72 23.12
CA GLU A 485 -17.51 11.91 23.97
C GLU A 485 -16.77 13.12 23.40
N ALA A 486 -15.63 12.88 22.73
CA ALA A 486 -14.91 13.94 22.03
C ALA A 486 -15.70 14.47 20.83
N ALA A 487 -16.34 13.58 20.07
CA ALA A 487 -17.20 13.96 18.95
C ALA A 487 -18.41 14.77 19.43
N ASP A 488 -19.08 14.33 20.50
CA ASP A 488 -20.22 15.04 21.08
C ASP A 488 -19.80 16.43 21.60
N TYR A 489 -18.63 16.51 22.25
CA TYR A 489 -18.09 17.78 22.75
C TYR A 489 -17.83 18.79 21.63
N ILE A 490 -17.04 18.42 20.61
CA ILE A 490 -16.68 19.36 19.54
C ILE A 490 -17.93 19.82 18.77
N LEU A 491 -18.89 18.93 18.55
CA LEU A 491 -20.15 19.25 17.87
C LEU A 491 -21.02 20.19 18.73
N SER A 492 -21.05 20.02 20.06
CA SER A 492 -21.78 20.92 20.97
C SER A 492 -21.24 22.36 20.96
N LYS A 493 -19.99 22.54 20.54
CA LYS A 493 -19.32 23.85 20.42
C LYS A 493 -19.32 24.38 18.99
N SER A 494 -19.74 23.58 18.01
CA SER A 494 -19.62 23.92 16.61
C SER A 494 -20.91 24.48 16.02
N LYS A 495 -20.76 25.43 15.10
CA LYS A 495 -21.80 25.91 14.20
C LYS A 495 -21.99 25.01 12.97
N LEU A 496 -21.14 24.00 12.79
CA LEU A 496 -21.20 23.05 11.67
C LEU A 496 -21.96 21.76 12.01
N ALA A 497 -22.52 21.64 13.22
CA ALA A 497 -23.23 20.43 13.66
C ALA A 497 -24.53 20.15 12.85
N ASP A 498 -25.13 21.19 12.27
CA ASP A 498 -26.31 21.08 11.42
C ASP A 498 -26.32 22.17 10.33
N LYS A 499 -27.08 21.93 9.26
CA LYS A 499 -27.11 22.80 8.08
C LYS A 499 -27.64 24.20 8.38
N LYS A 500 -28.62 24.35 9.29
CA LYS A 500 -29.20 25.66 9.60
C LYS A 500 -28.15 26.52 10.31
N SER A 501 -27.55 25.99 11.38
CA SER A 501 -26.48 26.66 12.12
C SER A 501 -25.28 26.98 11.20
N PHE A 502 -24.95 26.07 10.28
CA PHE A 502 -23.90 26.26 9.30
C PHE A 502 -24.20 27.44 8.37
N LEU A 503 -25.40 27.51 7.79
CA LEU A 503 -25.80 28.60 6.89
C LEU A 503 -25.83 29.95 7.61
N GLU A 504 -26.35 30.00 8.84
CA GLU A 504 -26.34 31.21 9.66
C GLU A 504 -24.90 31.69 9.94
N PHE A 505 -24.01 30.77 10.32
CA PHE A 505 -22.61 31.08 10.56
C PHE A 505 -21.87 31.49 9.28
N ALA A 506 -22.08 30.80 8.17
CA ALA A 506 -21.45 31.11 6.89
C ALA A 506 -21.85 32.50 6.35
N LYS A 507 -23.07 32.95 6.66
CA LYS A 507 -23.58 34.28 6.30
C LYS A 507 -23.21 35.39 7.28
N SER A 508 -22.56 35.06 8.41
CA SER A 508 -22.15 36.05 9.42
C SER A 508 -20.96 36.92 9.01
N GLY A 509 -20.34 36.64 7.85
CA GLY A 509 -19.29 37.44 7.24
C GLY A 509 -17.88 36.84 7.41
N ALA A 510 -16.96 37.25 6.53
CA ALA A 510 -15.61 36.69 6.45
C ALA A 510 -14.82 36.85 7.77
N ASP A 511 -14.91 38.00 8.43
CA ASP A 511 -14.22 38.24 9.71
C ASP A 511 -14.67 37.29 10.82
N LYS A 512 -15.96 37.00 10.87
CA LYS A 512 -16.53 36.10 11.89
C LYS A 512 -16.12 34.66 11.66
N ILE A 513 -15.99 34.23 10.40
CA ILE A 513 -15.46 32.91 10.07
C ILE A 513 -13.97 32.85 10.43
N LEU A 514 -13.18 33.83 10.00
CA LEU A 514 -11.73 33.86 10.20
C LEU A 514 -11.30 34.13 11.65
N SER A 515 -12.21 34.48 12.56
CA SER A 515 -11.90 34.60 14.00
C SER A 515 -11.57 33.25 14.65
N GLY A 516 -11.94 32.13 14.03
CA GLY A 516 -11.69 30.80 14.57
C GLY A 516 -12.51 30.47 15.82
N GLU A 517 -13.69 31.08 15.98
CA GLU A 517 -14.60 30.75 17.08
C GLU A 517 -15.17 29.33 16.99
N ASP A 518 -15.49 28.87 15.79
CA ASP A 518 -15.89 27.49 15.54
C ASP A 518 -14.67 26.55 15.64
N PRO A 519 -14.73 25.43 16.39
CA PRO A 519 -13.58 24.56 16.62
C PRO A 519 -13.03 23.88 15.35
N PHE A 520 -13.87 23.59 14.34
CA PHE A 520 -13.37 23.04 13.08
C PHE A 520 -12.68 24.12 12.25
N VAL A 521 -13.23 25.34 12.24
CA VAL A 521 -12.58 26.48 11.57
C VAL A 521 -11.26 26.81 12.26
N TYR A 522 -11.22 26.81 13.59
CA TYR A 522 -9.99 26.94 14.37
C TYR A 522 -8.93 25.93 13.93
N PHE A 523 -9.29 24.64 13.87
CA PHE A 523 -8.38 23.59 13.40
C PHE A 523 -7.79 23.91 12.04
N VAL A 524 -8.64 24.28 11.07
CA VAL A 524 -8.20 24.61 9.70
C VAL A 524 -7.24 25.81 9.71
N LEU A 525 -7.60 26.90 10.41
CA LEU A 525 -6.76 28.10 10.51
C LEU A 525 -5.40 27.80 11.15
N GLN A 526 -5.35 26.89 12.12
CA GLN A 526 -4.09 26.50 12.75
C GLN A 526 -3.24 25.58 11.87
N THR A 527 -3.83 24.79 10.96
CA THR A 527 -3.13 23.66 10.34
C THR A 527 -2.93 23.79 8.83
N GLN A 528 -3.87 24.41 8.11
CA GLN A 528 -3.91 24.43 6.63
C GLN A 528 -2.63 25.01 6.03
N ASP A 529 -2.12 26.12 6.56
CA ASP A 529 -0.95 26.81 6.03
C ASP A 529 0.37 26.14 6.47
N GLN A 530 0.33 25.30 7.52
CA GLN A 530 1.50 24.52 7.96
C GLN A 530 1.75 23.27 7.11
N ILE A 531 0.70 22.66 6.55
CA ILE A 531 0.82 21.40 5.80
C ILE A 531 1.80 21.51 4.61
N PRO A 532 1.73 22.54 3.74
CA PRO A 532 2.68 22.67 2.62
C PRO A 532 4.14 22.80 3.07
N GLU A 533 4.38 23.49 4.19
CA GLU A 533 5.72 23.65 4.75
C GLU A 533 6.24 22.35 5.36
N LEU A 534 5.41 21.62 6.12
CA LEU A 534 5.78 20.30 6.62
C LEU A 534 6.04 19.31 5.49
N GLN A 535 5.24 19.36 4.41
CA GLN A 535 5.46 18.56 3.22
C GLN A 535 6.75 18.94 2.49
N LYS A 536 7.10 20.22 2.46
CA LYS A 536 8.37 20.70 1.91
C LYS A 536 9.54 20.15 2.72
N GLN A 537 9.52 20.28 4.04
CA GLN A 537 10.54 19.72 4.93
C GLN A 537 10.66 18.20 4.76
N ALA A 538 9.53 17.49 4.66
CA ALA A 538 9.55 16.05 4.42
C ALA A 538 10.18 15.68 3.07
N ARG A 539 9.95 16.48 2.01
CA ARG A 539 10.61 16.30 0.72
C ARG A 539 12.11 16.53 0.83
N GLU A 540 12.55 17.63 1.43
CA GLU A 540 13.98 17.93 1.63
C GLU A 540 14.71 16.82 2.40
N ILE A 541 14.09 16.30 3.47
CA ILE A 541 14.63 15.16 4.24
C ILE A 541 14.73 13.89 3.37
N THR A 542 13.75 13.67 2.49
CA THR A 542 13.72 12.49 1.60
C THR A 542 14.67 12.63 0.42
N GLU A 543 14.94 13.84 -0.06
CA GLU A 543 15.92 14.13 -1.11
C GLU A 543 17.36 14.05 -0.59
N THR A 544 17.55 14.28 0.71
CA THR A 544 18.85 14.11 1.39
C THR A 544 19.17 12.64 1.71
N GLU A 545 18.14 11.81 1.87
CA GLU A 545 18.25 10.34 2.02
C GLU A 545 18.78 9.68 0.75
#